data_AF-A0A815M552-F1
#
_entry.id   AF-A0A815M552-F1
#
_cell.length_a   1.000
_cell.length_b   1.000
_cell.length_c   1.000
_cell.angle_alpha   90.00
_cell.angle_beta   90.00
_cell.angle_gamma   90.00
#
_symmetry.space_group_name_H-M   'P 1'
#
loop_
_entity.id
_entity.type
_entity.pdbx_description
1 polymer ?
#
loop_
_entity_poly.entity_id
_entity_poly.type
_entity_poly.pdbx_seq_one_letter_code
_entity_poly.pdbx_strand_id
1 'polypeptide(L)'
;NGQQNLVRLLKALKTHLKQKTVISSNINNITSKMSGLTSANSSFANLLSATTTDINGNKLNYTSSSDAYPGFDWFSTSIFLLMGCDDIRSWRWLRTFSLLLPSGFLWHARLFNTPFISNEMNINGLHPVYAGIGHCVELIVEQEMAPIFAAFRMSGLAISHMVVHWTKQCFWSVLDWPEIVTYICVCILYGIDYQVYFCVALLRHLKQDIIYQHSLRNLLPFLKCHQIRGFSMRNVIDYMVSLEKKYRPIIIPELKELLCFNSNVSNTTNKQANV
;
A
#
# COMPACT_ATOMS: atom_id res chain seq x y z
N ASN A 1 -10.72 -28.30 26.51
CA ASN A 1 -9.97 -27.43 25.57
C ASN A 1 -10.66 -27.12 24.23
N GLY A 2 -11.64 -27.91 23.74
CA GLY A 2 -12.33 -27.61 22.46
C GLY A 2 -13.38 -26.49 22.49
N GLN A 3 -14.13 -26.34 23.59
CA GLN A 3 -15.23 -25.35 23.66
C GLN A 3 -14.75 -23.90 23.80
N GLN A 4 -13.60 -23.63 24.43
CA GLN A 4 -13.06 -22.28 24.55
C GLN A 4 -12.51 -21.73 23.21
N ASN A 5 -12.00 -22.59 22.33
CA ASN A 5 -11.55 -22.19 20.99
C ASN A 5 -12.72 -21.83 20.06
N LEU A 6 -13.85 -22.53 20.20
CA LEU A 6 -15.05 -22.27 19.41
C LEU A 6 -15.71 -20.93 19.77
N VAL A 7 -15.69 -20.57 21.06
CA VAL A 7 -16.14 -19.25 21.54
C VAL A 7 -15.22 -18.11 21.06
N ARG A 8 -13.89 -18.33 21.01
CA ARG A 8 -12.94 -17.34 20.46
C ARG A 8 -13.11 -17.14 18.95
N LEU A 9 -13.31 -18.22 18.19
CA LEU A 9 -13.62 -18.17 16.76
C LEU A 9 -14.94 -17.46 16.47
N LEU A 10 -15.99 -17.73 17.25
CA LEU A 10 -17.28 -17.05 17.13
C LEU A 10 -17.19 -15.56 17.49
N LYS A 11 -16.32 -15.18 18.44
CA LYS A 11 -16.08 -13.79 18.81
C LYS A 11 -15.32 -13.05 17.72
N ALA A 12 -14.30 -13.68 17.12
CA ALA A 12 -13.56 -13.16 15.97
C ALA A 12 -14.47 -13.02 14.73
N LEU A 13 -15.30 -14.02 14.43
CA LEU A 13 -16.28 -13.96 13.35
C LEU A 13 -17.33 -12.86 13.56
N LYS A 14 -17.80 -12.65 14.81
CA LYS A 14 -18.70 -11.53 15.14
C LYS A 14 -18.03 -10.17 14.99
N THR A 15 -16.75 -10.02 15.34
CA THR A 15 -16.01 -8.76 15.10
C THR A 15 -15.81 -8.50 13.61
N HIS A 16 -15.50 -9.54 12.82
CA HIS A 16 -15.40 -9.45 11.36
C HIS A 16 -16.75 -9.13 10.69
N LEU A 17 -17.85 -9.69 11.19
CA LEU A 17 -19.21 -9.39 10.69
C LEU A 17 -19.66 -7.97 11.07
N LYS A 18 -19.30 -7.46 12.25
CA LYS A 18 -19.56 -6.06 12.64
C LYS A 18 -18.75 -5.07 11.80
N GLN A 19 -17.48 -5.38 11.52
CA GLN A 19 -16.68 -4.59 10.57
C GLN A 19 -17.30 -4.62 9.16
N LYS A 20 -17.82 -5.77 8.71
CA LYS A 20 -18.53 -5.93 7.43
C LYS A 20 -19.77 -5.05 7.31
N THR A 21 -20.57 -4.90 8.38
CA THR A 21 -21.74 -3.99 8.36
C THR A 21 -21.34 -2.52 8.34
N VAL A 22 -20.27 -2.14 9.04
CA VAL A 22 -19.76 -0.76 9.07
C VAL A 22 -19.16 -0.37 7.71
N ILE A 23 -18.43 -1.28 7.07
CA ILE A 23 -17.87 -1.06 5.74
C ILE A 23 -19.01 -0.92 4.71
N SER A 24 -20.03 -1.79 4.78
CA SER A 24 -21.19 -1.71 3.86
C SER A 24 -22.02 -0.44 4.05
N SER A 25 -22.22 0.03 5.28
CA SER A 25 -22.93 1.31 5.53
C SER A 25 -22.11 2.52 5.08
N ASN A 26 -20.78 2.45 5.21
CA ASN A 26 -19.90 3.51 4.75
C ASN A 26 -19.86 3.58 3.22
N ILE A 27 -19.86 2.43 2.53
CA ILE A 27 -19.94 2.37 1.06
C ILE A 27 -21.24 3.02 0.56
N ASN A 28 -22.39 2.68 1.15
CA ASN A 28 -23.67 3.28 0.76
C ASN A 28 -23.72 4.80 1.01
N ASN A 29 -23.12 5.28 2.09
CA ASN A 29 -22.98 6.72 2.39
C ASN A 29 -22.03 7.45 1.43
N ILE A 30 -20.97 6.78 0.96
CA ILE A 30 -20.06 7.32 -0.05
C ILE A 30 -20.79 7.46 -1.40
N THR A 31 -21.58 6.46 -1.80
CA THR A 31 -22.38 6.49 -3.04
C THR A 31 -23.44 7.61 -3.01
N SER A 32 -24.09 7.87 -1.87
CA SER A 32 -25.07 8.95 -1.75
C SER A 32 -24.45 10.36 -1.75
N LYS A 33 -23.19 10.50 -1.35
CA LYS A 33 -22.47 11.79 -1.32
C LYS A 33 -21.76 12.13 -2.63
N MET A 34 -21.57 11.14 -3.50
CA MET A 34 -21.03 11.31 -4.85
C MET A 34 -21.90 12.20 -5.76
N SER A 35 -23.12 12.58 -5.36
CA SER A 35 -23.94 13.58 -6.08
C SER A 35 -23.47 15.03 -5.89
N GLY A 36 -22.49 15.30 -5.00
CA GLY A 36 -21.97 16.64 -4.67
C GLY A 36 -20.60 16.98 -5.26
N LEU A 37 -20.28 16.54 -6.48
CA LEU A 37 -18.93 16.63 -7.06
C LEU A 37 -18.34 18.05 -7.21
N THR A 38 -19.16 19.11 -7.22
CA THR A 38 -18.67 20.49 -7.43
C THR A 38 -18.07 21.13 -6.16
N SER A 39 -18.58 20.81 -4.97
CA SER A 39 -17.98 21.25 -3.70
C SER A 39 -16.79 20.39 -3.28
N ALA A 40 -16.71 19.14 -3.77
CA ALA A 40 -15.60 18.24 -3.48
C ALA A 40 -14.26 18.72 -4.07
N ASN A 41 -14.28 19.46 -5.18
CA ASN A 41 -13.05 19.98 -5.81
C ASN A 41 -12.36 21.07 -4.99
N SER A 42 -13.13 21.99 -4.38
CA SER A 42 -12.55 23.01 -3.49
C SER A 42 -12.09 22.39 -2.16
N SER A 43 -12.86 21.45 -1.61
CA SER A 43 -12.46 20.68 -0.42
C SER A 43 -11.21 19.84 -0.65
N PHE A 44 -11.04 19.22 -1.82
CA PHE A 44 -9.84 18.46 -2.15
C PHE A 44 -8.62 19.37 -2.32
N ALA A 45 -8.77 20.54 -2.96
CA ALA A 45 -7.69 21.53 -3.05
C ALA A 45 -7.28 22.07 -1.66
N ASN A 46 -8.25 22.26 -0.77
CA ASN A 46 -8.01 22.64 0.64
C ASN A 46 -7.31 21.51 1.41
N LEU A 47 -7.68 20.25 1.19
CA LEU A 47 -7.00 19.11 1.80
C LEU A 47 -5.57 18.97 1.29
N LEU A 48 -5.35 19.09 -0.03
CA LEU A 48 -4.03 18.98 -0.62
C LEU A 48 -3.12 20.10 -0.08
N SER A 49 -3.62 21.34 -0.05
CA SER A 49 -2.90 22.45 0.59
C SER A 49 -2.70 22.26 2.10
N ALA A 50 -3.61 21.60 2.82
CA ALA A 50 -3.41 21.24 4.23
C ALA A 50 -2.33 20.15 4.40
N THR A 51 -2.31 19.12 3.53
CA THR A 51 -1.24 18.10 3.52
C THR A 51 0.14 18.67 3.22
N THR A 52 0.18 19.86 2.64
CA THR A 52 1.41 20.65 2.46
C THR A 52 1.77 21.51 3.68
N THR A 53 1.20 21.26 4.86
CA THR A 53 1.55 21.99 6.11
C THR A 53 1.96 21.00 7.21
N ASP A 54 3.05 21.31 7.92
CA ASP A 54 3.61 20.48 8.99
C ASP A 54 2.73 20.53 10.26
N ILE A 55 3.00 19.64 11.22
CA ILE A 55 2.35 19.51 12.52
C ILE A 55 2.31 20.85 13.29
N ASN A 56 3.28 21.74 13.05
CA ASN A 56 3.41 23.05 13.67
C ASN A 56 2.73 24.21 12.89
N GLY A 57 1.97 23.94 11.83
CA GLY A 57 1.30 24.97 11.03
C GLY A 57 2.23 25.73 10.07
N ASN A 58 3.49 25.32 9.97
CA ASN A 58 4.40 25.80 8.94
C ASN A 58 4.02 25.18 7.60
N LYS A 59 3.94 25.99 6.52
CA LYS A 59 3.92 25.46 5.15
C LYS A 59 5.14 24.56 4.98
N LEU A 60 4.92 23.27 4.79
CA LEU A 60 5.89 22.45 4.08
C LEU A 60 5.89 23.04 2.67
N ASN A 61 7.03 23.55 2.22
CA ASN A 61 7.14 24.15 0.89
C ASN A 61 6.92 23.08 -0.19
N TYR A 62 5.66 22.80 -0.49
CA TYR A 62 5.24 22.09 -1.70
C TYR A 62 4.82 23.09 -2.79
N THR A 63 5.02 24.39 -2.56
CA THR A 63 4.84 25.43 -3.57
C THR A 63 6.17 25.75 -4.22
N SER A 64 6.35 25.26 -5.45
CA SER A 64 7.15 25.91 -6.50
C SER A 64 8.58 26.33 -6.14
N SER A 65 9.32 25.44 -5.47
CA SER A 65 10.76 25.28 -5.63
C SER A 65 11.01 23.80 -5.95
N SER A 66 12.15 23.43 -6.52
CA SER A 66 12.45 22.12 -7.12
C SER A 66 12.35 20.88 -6.21
N ASP A 67 11.75 20.97 -5.02
CA ASP A 67 11.72 19.97 -3.96
C ASP A 67 10.30 19.47 -3.60
N ALA A 68 9.26 19.74 -4.41
CA ALA A 68 7.93 19.20 -4.16
C ALA A 68 7.82 17.73 -4.65
N TYR A 69 7.03 16.88 -3.96
CA TYR A 69 6.72 15.52 -4.44
C TYR A 69 6.17 15.60 -5.88
N PRO A 70 6.86 15.04 -6.88
CA PRO A 70 6.50 15.22 -8.29
C PRO A 70 5.29 14.36 -8.70
N GLY A 71 4.81 13.50 -7.80
CA GLY A 71 3.75 12.53 -8.07
C GLY A 71 2.39 12.92 -7.50
N PHE A 72 1.38 12.16 -7.89
CA PHE A 72 0.05 12.22 -7.32
C PHE A 72 0.01 11.51 -5.96
N ASP A 73 -0.48 12.20 -4.91
CA ASP A 73 -0.69 11.58 -3.59
C ASP A 73 -1.99 10.77 -3.58
N TRP A 74 -1.88 9.52 -4.03
CA TRP A 74 -2.99 8.58 -4.05
C TRP A 74 -3.55 8.30 -2.65
N PHE A 75 -2.72 8.37 -1.60
CA PHE A 75 -3.13 7.95 -0.25
C PHE A 75 -4.06 8.98 0.37
N SER A 76 -3.66 10.26 0.39
CA SER A 76 -4.53 11.34 0.89
C SER A 76 -5.84 11.40 0.10
N THR A 77 -5.78 11.20 -1.22
CA THR A 77 -6.99 11.14 -2.07
C THR A 77 -7.87 9.96 -1.73
N SER A 78 -7.31 8.77 -1.52
CA SER A 78 -8.08 7.57 -1.14
C SER A 78 -8.79 7.77 0.20
N ILE A 79 -8.11 8.39 1.17
CA ILE A 79 -8.71 8.73 2.47
C ILE A 79 -9.81 9.78 2.32
N PHE A 80 -9.60 10.79 1.47
CA PHE A 80 -10.63 11.78 1.18
C PHE A 80 -11.91 11.18 0.61
N LEU A 81 -11.77 10.25 -0.35
CA LEU A 81 -12.89 9.50 -0.90
C LEU A 81 -13.56 8.61 0.16
N LEU A 82 -12.77 7.96 1.01
CA LEU A 82 -13.26 7.12 2.12
C LEU A 82 -14.06 7.91 3.16
N MET A 83 -13.68 9.16 3.42
CA MET A 83 -14.38 10.03 4.37
C MET A 83 -15.58 10.76 3.74
N GLY A 84 -15.93 10.43 2.50
CA GLY A 84 -17.06 11.02 1.78
C GLY A 84 -16.81 12.48 1.40
N CYS A 85 -15.59 12.79 0.97
CA CYS A 85 -15.16 14.11 0.49
C CYS A 85 -15.19 15.23 1.55
N ASP A 86 -15.07 14.89 2.83
CA ASP A 86 -14.95 15.84 3.94
C ASP A 86 -13.46 16.13 4.21
N ASP A 87 -13.01 17.35 3.92
CA ASP A 87 -11.62 17.80 4.04
C ASP A 87 -11.15 17.83 5.49
N ILE A 88 -11.95 18.39 6.40
CA ILE A 88 -11.59 18.53 7.82
C ILE A 88 -11.42 17.16 8.48
N ARG A 89 -12.35 16.24 8.23
CA ARG A 89 -12.27 14.87 8.77
C ARG A 89 -11.08 14.11 8.19
N SER A 90 -10.86 14.23 6.89
CA SER A 90 -9.75 13.57 6.19
C SER A 90 -8.41 14.06 6.72
N TRP A 91 -8.26 15.38 6.88
CA TRP A 91 -7.02 15.97 7.39
C TRP A 91 -6.75 15.57 8.84
N ARG A 92 -7.76 15.63 9.71
CA ARG A 92 -7.61 15.21 11.12
C ARG A 92 -7.20 13.74 11.22
N TRP A 93 -7.76 12.88 10.36
CA TRP A 93 -7.39 11.48 10.31
C TRP A 93 -5.97 11.29 9.80
N LEU A 94 -5.59 11.94 8.68
CA LEU A 94 -4.24 11.88 8.10
C LEU A 94 -3.18 12.34 9.11
N ARG A 95 -3.45 13.41 9.86
CA ARG A 95 -2.57 13.89 10.93
C ARG A 95 -2.40 12.86 12.05
N THR A 96 -3.48 12.18 12.43
CA THR A 96 -3.40 11.13 13.46
C THR A 96 -2.63 9.91 12.93
N PHE A 97 -2.87 9.56 11.67
CA PHE A 97 -2.23 8.44 11.00
C PHE A 97 -0.72 8.68 10.79
N SER A 98 -0.30 9.91 10.55
CA SER A 98 1.12 10.26 10.36
C SER A 98 1.97 9.96 11.61
N LEU A 99 1.37 9.86 12.78
CA LEU A 99 2.07 9.47 14.01
C LEU A 99 2.31 7.95 14.10
N LEU A 100 1.72 7.16 13.21
CA LEU A 100 1.82 5.70 13.20
C LEU A 100 2.90 5.24 12.21
N LEU A 101 3.64 4.18 12.58
CA LEU A 101 4.67 3.60 11.71
C LEU A 101 4.18 3.18 10.30
N PRO A 102 2.97 2.61 10.11
CA PRO A 102 2.45 2.27 8.79
C PRO A 102 2.32 3.48 7.84
N SER A 103 2.32 4.71 8.36
CA SER A 103 2.27 5.90 7.51
C SER A 103 3.49 6.04 6.63
N GLY A 104 4.67 5.58 7.07
CA GLY A 104 5.87 5.59 6.24
C GLY A 104 5.74 4.69 5.01
N PHE A 105 4.96 3.61 5.12
CA PHE A 105 4.85 2.61 4.06
C PHE A 105 3.59 2.74 3.20
N LEU A 106 2.52 3.36 3.70
CA LEU A 106 1.33 3.63 2.89
C LEU A 106 1.37 5.03 2.30
N TRP A 107 1.84 6.02 3.05
CA TRP A 107 1.82 7.43 2.65
C TRP A 107 3.21 7.92 2.21
N HIS A 108 3.67 7.42 1.07
CA HIS A 108 5.01 7.68 0.54
C HIS A 108 5.27 9.14 0.17
N ALA A 109 4.24 9.90 -0.22
CA ALA A 109 4.37 11.32 -0.51
C ALA A 109 4.96 12.11 0.69
N ARG A 110 4.76 11.61 1.91
CA ARG A 110 5.34 12.18 3.14
C ARG A 110 6.84 11.92 3.27
N LEU A 111 7.34 10.80 2.77
CA LEU A 111 8.73 10.42 2.92
C LEU A 111 9.66 11.03 1.86
N PHE A 112 9.11 11.63 0.82
CA PHE A 112 9.84 12.12 -0.35
C PHE A 112 11.00 13.07 -0.05
N ASN A 113 10.89 13.92 0.99
CA ASN A 113 11.93 14.88 1.39
C ASN A 113 12.59 14.53 2.73
N THR A 114 12.40 13.32 3.23
CA THR A 114 13.03 12.96 4.50
C THR A 114 14.54 12.69 4.28
N PRO A 115 15.43 13.22 5.14
CA PRO A 115 16.89 13.10 5.00
C PRO A 115 17.40 11.65 5.14
N PHE A 116 16.50 10.71 5.37
CA PHE A 116 16.74 9.27 5.40
C PHE A 116 16.85 8.66 4.00
N ILE A 117 16.95 9.43 2.91
CA ILE A 117 17.00 8.88 1.56
C ILE A 117 18.09 9.63 0.81
N SER A 118 19.08 8.90 0.28
CA SER A 118 20.10 9.51 -0.58
C SER A 118 19.42 10.08 -1.82
N ASN A 119 19.75 11.33 -2.18
CA ASN A 119 19.17 12.05 -3.31
C ASN A 119 19.21 11.26 -4.63
N GLU A 120 20.15 10.32 -4.80
CA GLU A 120 20.29 9.51 -6.01
C GLU A 120 19.17 8.47 -6.22
N MET A 121 18.60 7.90 -5.15
CA MET A 121 17.47 6.97 -5.27
C MET A 121 16.14 7.69 -5.55
N ASN A 122 16.09 9.01 -5.36
CA ASN A 122 14.91 9.83 -5.62
C ASN A 122 14.78 10.25 -7.10
N ILE A 123 15.88 10.14 -7.89
CA ILE A 123 15.93 10.57 -9.30
C ILE A 123 14.92 9.80 -10.17
N ASN A 124 14.59 8.56 -9.79
CA ASN A 124 13.60 7.71 -10.49
C ASN A 124 12.24 7.62 -9.78
N GLY A 125 12.01 8.40 -8.72
CA GLY A 125 10.77 8.36 -7.93
C GLY A 125 10.45 6.98 -7.35
N LEU A 126 11.45 6.12 -7.13
CA LEU A 126 11.30 4.79 -6.56
C LEU A 126 11.82 4.77 -5.12
N HIS A 127 10.90 4.95 -4.17
CA HIS A 127 11.22 4.89 -2.76
C HIS A 127 11.78 3.50 -2.37
N PRO A 128 12.86 3.40 -1.56
CA PRO A 128 13.47 2.12 -1.16
C PRO A 128 12.48 1.12 -0.55
N VAL A 129 11.46 1.62 0.16
CA VAL A 129 10.37 0.81 0.70
C VAL A 129 9.61 0.03 -0.39
N TYR A 130 9.35 0.64 -1.56
CA TYR A 130 8.69 -0.09 -2.66
C TYR A 130 9.58 -1.21 -3.19
N ALA A 131 10.88 -0.97 -3.30
CA ALA A 131 11.84 -2.00 -3.72
C ALA A 131 11.90 -3.15 -2.70
N GLY A 132 11.91 -2.82 -1.41
CA GLY A 132 11.86 -3.80 -0.32
C GLY A 132 10.59 -4.64 -0.33
N ILE A 133 9.42 -4.00 -0.42
CA ILE A 133 8.13 -4.71 -0.55
C ILE A 133 8.14 -5.62 -1.78
N GLY A 134 8.62 -5.12 -2.92
CA GLY A 134 8.76 -5.90 -4.15
C GLY A 134 9.66 -7.12 -3.97
N HIS A 135 10.80 -6.95 -3.29
CA HIS A 135 11.74 -8.03 -2.98
C HIS A 135 11.11 -9.08 -2.06
N CYS A 136 10.48 -8.68 -0.96
CA CYS A 136 9.81 -9.61 -0.06
C CYS A 136 8.71 -10.41 -0.77
N VAL A 137 7.94 -9.77 -1.68
CA VAL A 137 6.94 -10.48 -2.48
C VAL A 137 7.60 -11.51 -3.40
N GLU A 138 8.68 -11.13 -4.07
CA GLU A 138 9.41 -12.00 -5.00
C GLU A 138 9.93 -13.26 -4.29
N LEU A 139 10.50 -13.12 -3.09
CA LEU A 139 10.96 -14.24 -2.26
C LEU A 139 9.82 -15.22 -1.90
N ILE A 140 8.65 -14.69 -1.50
CA ILE A 140 7.51 -15.53 -1.13
C ILE A 140 6.93 -16.23 -2.36
N VAL A 141 6.85 -15.54 -3.50
CA VAL A 141 6.30 -16.10 -4.74
C VAL A 141 7.20 -17.20 -5.29
N GLU A 142 8.52 -17.04 -5.18
CA GLU A 142 9.48 -18.08 -5.57
C GLU A 142 9.23 -19.39 -4.79
N GLN A 143 8.98 -19.29 -3.48
CA GLN A 143 8.75 -20.47 -2.62
C GLN A 143 7.34 -21.05 -2.74
N GLU A 144 6.30 -20.22 -2.72
CA GLU A 144 4.90 -20.69 -2.68
C GLU A 144 4.32 -20.95 -4.08
N MET A 145 4.86 -20.30 -5.12
CA MET A 145 4.29 -20.30 -6.47
C MET A 145 5.36 -20.30 -7.57
N ALA A 146 6.27 -21.28 -7.52
CA ALA A 146 7.32 -21.48 -8.52
C ALA A 146 6.86 -21.38 -10.00
N PRO A 147 5.67 -21.84 -10.42
CA PRO A 147 5.23 -21.68 -11.81
C PRO A 147 5.03 -20.23 -12.24
N ILE A 148 4.57 -19.36 -11.34
CA ILE A 148 4.43 -17.92 -11.62
C ILE A 148 5.82 -17.31 -11.73
N PHE A 149 6.70 -17.62 -10.78
CA PHE A 149 8.08 -17.14 -10.79
C PHE A 149 8.81 -17.52 -12.09
N ALA A 150 8.69 -18.78 -12.53
CA ALA A 150 9.25 -19.25 -13.78
C ALA A 150 8.67 -18.50 -15.01
N ALA A 151 7.35 -18.31 -15.07
CA ALA A 151 6.71 -17.59 -16.17
C ALA A 151 7.21 -16.13 -16.29
N PHE A 152 7.34 -15.43 -15.16
CA PHE A 152 7.90 -14.08 -15.12
C PHE A 152 9.36 -14.04 -15.56
N ARG A 153 10.19 -14.94 -15.02
CA ARG A 153 11.61 -15.05 -15.36
C ARG A 153 11.83 -15.37 -16.84
N MET A 154 11.04 -16.28 -17.41
CA MET A 154 11.10 -16.62 -18.84
C MET A 154 10.60 -15.49 -19.75
N SER A 155 9.69 -14.64 -19.26
CA SER A 155 9.28 -13.42 -19.96
C SER A 155 10.25 -12.25 -19.80
N GLY A 156 11.33 -12.39 -19.03
CA GLY A 156 12.28 -11.30 -18.75
C GLY A 156 11.70 -10.19 -17.87
N LEU A 157 10.68 -10.50 -17.06
CA LEU A 157 10.01 -9.55 -16.17
C LEU A 157 10.31 -9.89 -14.71
N ALA A 158 10.73 -8.91 -13.92
CA ALA A 158 10.83 -9.07 -12.47
C ALA A 158 9.47 -8.82 -11.80
N ILE A 159 9.07 -9.72 -10.89
CA ILE A 159 7.81 -9.60 -10.15
C ILE A 159 7.82 -8.34 -9.28
N SER A 160 8.95 -8.05 -8.65
CA SER A 160 9.18 -6.83 -7.87
C SER A 160 8.78 -5.56 -8.63
N HIS A 161 9.12 -5.42 -9.92
CA HIS A 161 8.72 -4.27 -10.72
C HIS A 161 7.19 -4.12 -10.88
N MET A 162 6.47 -5.23 -11.05
CA MET A 162 5.00 -5.19 -11.15
C MET A 162 4.35 -4.84 -9.81
N VAL A 163 4.85 -5.42 -8.72
CA VAL A 163 4.39 -5.12 -7.35
C VAL A 163 4.58 -3.65 -7.03
N VAL A 164 5.76 -3.11 -7.33
CA VAL A 164 6.08 -1.67 -7.19
C VAL A 164 5.08 -0.83 -7.99
N HIS A 165 4.83 -1.19 -9.25
CA HIS A 165 3.90 -0.46 -10.11
C HIS A 165 2.47 -0.42 -9.54
N TRP A 166 1.95 -1.57 -9.11
CA TRP A 166 0.61 -1.64 -8.53
C TRP A 166 0.51 -0.88 -7.20
N THR A 167 1.54 -1.00 -6.37
CA THR A 167 1.57 -0.35 -5.05
C THR A 167 1.70 1.16 -5.17
N LYS A 168 2.49 1.67 -6.13
CA LYS A 168 2.62 3.11 -6.41
C LYS A 168 1.29 3.78 -6.78
N GLN A 169 0.36 3.02 -7.34
CA GLN A 169 -0.98 3.50 -7.73
C GLN A 169 -2.08 3.01 -6.78
N CYS A 170 -1.74 2.40 -5.65
CA CYS A 170 -2.70 1.73 -4.75
C CYS A 170 -3.73 0.87 -5.47
N PHE A 171 -3.29 0.19 -6.52
CA PHE A 171 -4.15 -0.69 -7.33
C PHE A 171 -5.37 0.04 -7.95
N TRP A 172 -5.41 1.37 -8.01
CA TRP A 172 -6.53 2.15 -8.57
C TRP A 172 -6.87 1.77 -10.02
N SER A 173 -5.85 1.42 -10.81
CA SER A 173 -6.00 0.99 -12.20
C SER A 173 -6.38 -0.48 -12.36
N VAL A 174 -6.28 -1.27 -11.29
CA VAL A 174 -6.24 -2.73 -11.35
C VAL A 174 -7.42 -3.37 -10.60
N LEU A 175 -7.82 -2.81 -9.45
CA LEU A 175 -8.81 -3.38 -8.54
C LEU A 175 -10.05 -2.49 -8.41
N ASP A 176 -11.17 -3.12 -8.06
CA ASP A 176 -12.40 -2.42 -7.73
C ASP A 176 -12.28 -1.65 -6.41
N TRP A 177 -12.97 -0.51 -6.32
CA TRP A 177 -12.92 0.38 -5.15
C TRP A 177 -13.15 -0.33 -3.80
N PRO A 178 -14.15 -1.23 -3.63
CA PRO A 178 -14.34 -1.92 -2.35
C PRO A 178 -13.14 -2.76 -1.90
N GLU A 179 -12.38 -3.32 -2.84
CA GLU A 179 -11.19 -4.12 -2.55
C GLU A 179 -9.99 -3.21 -2.20
N ILE A 180 -9.87 -2.04 -2.85
CA ILE A 180 -8.88 -1.01 -2.48
C ILE A 180 -9.12 -0.52 -1.05
N VAL A 181 -10.37 -0.22 -0.70
CA VAL A 181 -10.76 0.16 0.66
C VAL A 181 -10.38 -0.93 1.66
N THR A 182 -10.70 -2.18 1.35
CA THR A 182 -10.40 -3.31 2.22
C THR A 182 -8.89 -3.50 2.38
N TYR A 183 -8.11 -3.36 1.31
CA TYR A 183 -6.65 -3.36 1.33
C TYR A 183 -6.08 -2.29 2.28
N ILE A 184 -6.54 -1.04 2.17
CA ILE A 184 -6.10 0.06 3.04
C ILE A 184 -6.44 -0.26 4.49
N CYS A 185 -7.68 -0.70 4.77
CA CYS A 185 -8.10 -1.06 6.13
C CYS A 185 -7.27 -2.21 6.70
N VAL A 186 -6.97 -3.24 5.91
CA VAL A 186 -6.19 -4.40 6.36
C VAL A 186 -4.75 -3.98 6.69
N CYS A 187 -4.11 -3.17 5.85
CA CYS A 187 -2.76 -2.68 6.11
C CYS A 187 -2.67 -1.81 7.37
N ILE A 188 -3.73 -1.04 7.67
CA ILE A 188 -3.79 -0.21 8.88
C ILE A 188 -4.07 -1.04 10.14
N LEU A 189 -4.96 -2.05 10.05
CA LEU A 189 -5.42 -2.82 11.21
C LEU A 189 -4.49 -3.99 11.59
N TYR A 190 -3.95 -4.72 10.61
CA TYR A 190 -3.17 -5.94 10.84
C TYR A 190 -1.65 -5.72 10.80
N GLY A 191 -1.24 -4.62 10.17
CA GLY A 191 0.16 -4.25 10.01
C GLY A 191 0.58 -4.14 8.55
N ILE A 192 1.80 -3.68 8.34
CA ILE A 192 2.31 -3.40 7.00
C ILE A 192 2.80 -4.64 6.25
N ASP A 193 3.14 -5.70 6.97
CA ASP A 193 3.45 -7.02 6.41
C ASP A 193 2.31 -7.57 5.54
N TYR A 194 1.08 -7.18 5.85
CA TYR A 194 -0.09 -7.53 5.04
C TYR A 194 -0.09 -6.93 3.63
N GLN A 195 0.65 -5.85 3.38
CA GLN A 195 0.84 -5.31 2.04
C GLN A 195 1.58 -6.29 1.12
N VAL A 196 2.60 -6.96 1.66
CA VAL A 196 3.34 -8.03 0.97
C VAL A 196 2.42 -9.22 0.71
N TYR A 197 1.70 -9.67 1.74
CA TYR A 197 0.79 -10.81 1.61
C TYR A 197 -0.35 -10.54 0.63
N PHE A 198 -0.82 -9.30 0.53
CA PHE A 198 -1.85 -8.91 -0.41
C PHE A 198 -1.36 -9.03 -1.86
N CYS A 199 -0.13 -8.59 -2.13
CA CYS A 199 0.46 -8.73 -3.47
C CYS A 199 0.66 -10.21 -3.85
N VAL A 200 1.12 -11.04 -2.92
CA VAL A 200 1.25 -12.51 -3.12
C VAL A 200 -0.12 -13.15 -3.38
N ALA A 201 -1.12 -12.77 -2.59
CA ALA A 201 -2.51 -13.18 -2.76
C ALA A 201 -3.07 -12.81 -4.13
N LEU A 202 -2.77 -11.61 -4.62
CA LEU A 202 -3.20 -11.13 -5.93
C LEU A 202 -2.56 -11.93 -7.06
N LEU A 203 -1.25 -12.19 -6.98
CA LEU A 203 -0.55 -13.05 -7.93
C LEU A 203 -1.09 -14.49 -7.93
N ARG A 204 -1.47 -15.01 -6.77
CA ARG A 204 -2.12 -16.32 -6.66
C ARG A 204 -3.43 -16.38 -7.43
N HIS A 205 -4.27 -15.37 -7.27
CA HIS A 205 -5.55 -15.27 -7.97
C HIS A 205 -5.33 -15.25 -9.48
N LEU A 206 -4.33 -14.51 -9.93
CA LEU A 206 -3.94 -14.40 -11.34
C LEU A 206 -3.18 -15.60 -11.90
N LYS A 207 -2.91 -16.65 -11.12
CA LYS A 207 -2.00 -17.74 -11.54
C LYS A 207 -2.36 -18.33 -12.90
N GLN A 208 -3.63 -18.64 -13.13
CA GLN A 208 -4.08 -19.26 -14.38
C GLN A 208 -3.96 -18.29 -15.56
N ASP A 209 -4.36 -17.04 -15.36
CA ASP A 209 -4.27 -15.99 -16.38
C ASP A 209 -2.81 -15.68 -16.74
N ILE A 210 -1.92 -15.61 -15.75
CA ILE A 210 -0.48 -15.39 -15.97
C ILE A 210 0.11 -16.49 -16.84
N ILE A 211 -0.17 -17.76 -16.52
CA ILE A 211 0.36 -18.90 -17.29
C ILE A 211 -0.19 -18.87 -18.72
N TYR A 212 -1.49 -18.59 -18.88
CA TYR A 212 -2.12 -18.48 -20.19
C TYR A 212 -1.53 -17.32 -21.02
N GLN A 213 -1.44 -16.12 -20.45
CA GLN A 213 -0.92 -14.93 -21.14
C GLN A 213 0.59 -15.01 -21.40
N HIS A 214 1.34 -15.73 -20.56
CA HIS A 214 2.73 -16.07 -20.81
C HIS A 214 2.89 -16.88 -22.10
N SER A 215 2.05 -17.91 -22.30
CA SER A 215 2.05 -18.71 -23.54
C SER A 215 1.76 -17.87 -24.79
N LEU A 216 0.96 -16.81 -24.65
CA LEU A 216 0.63 -15.86 -25.71
C LEU A 216 1.66 -14.73 -25.87
N ARG A 217 2.74 -14.72 -25.07
CA ARG A 217 3.75 -13.63 -25.01
C ARG A 217 3.18 -12.24 -24.72
N ASN A 218 1.98 -12.16 -24.14
CA ASN A 218 1.27 -10.91 -23.86
C ASN A 218 1.16 -10.60 -22.35
N LEU A 219 2.09 -11.15 -21.56
CA LEU A 219 2.07 -11.02 -20.10
C LEU A 219 2.19 -9.56 -19.62
N LEU A 220 3.09 -8.76 -20.20
CA LEU A 220 3.31 -7.38 -19.75
C LEU A 220 2.10 -6.45 -20.04
N PRO A 221 1.53 -6.42 -21.27
CA PRO A 221 0.31 -5.65 -21.54
C PRO A 221 -0.87 -6.10 -20.69
N PHE A 222 -0.99 -7.41 -20.42
CA PHE A 222 -2.04 -7.93 -19.57
C PHE A 222 -1.94 -7.34 -18.15
N LEU A 223 -0.79 -7.47 -17.50
CA LEU A 223 -0.59 -7.02 -16.11
C LEU A 223 -0.67 -5.50 -15.93
N LYS A 224 -0.39 -4.72 -16.98
CA LYS A 224 -0.43 -3.25 -16.93
C LYS A 224 -1.80 -2.67 -17.25
N CYS A 225 -2.54 -3.28 -18.17
CA CYS A 225 -3.74 -2.66 -18.76
C CYS A 225 -5.05 -3.35 -18.37
N HIS A 226 -5.02 -4.57 -17.83
CA HIS A 226 -6.24 -5.30 -17.50
C HIS A 226 -6.63 -5.13 -16.04
N GLN A 227 -7.90 -4.82 -15.82
CA GLN A 227 -8.52 -4.86 -14.50
C GLN A 227 -8.67 -6.32 -14.06
N ILE A 228 -8.28 -6.59 -12.82
CA ILE A 228 -8.38 -7.92 -12.21
C ILE A 228 -9.81 -8.09 -11.70
N ARG A 229 -10.59 -8.86 -12.45
CA ARG A 229 -12.00 -9.14 -12.10
C ARG A 229 -12.10 -10.36 -11.17
N GLY A 230 -13.08 -10.31 -10.28
CA GLY A 230 -13.42 -11.44 -9.40
C GLY A 230 -12.42 -11.68 -8.27
N PHE A 231 -11.43 -10.80 -8.08
CA PHE A 231 -10.63 -10.80 -6.86
C PHE A 231 -11.50 -10.34 -5.69
N SER A 232 -11.60 -11.15 -4.64
CA SER A 232 -12.25 -10.73 -3.41
C SER A 232 -11.41 -11.07 -2.20
N MET A 233 -11.12 -10.06 -1.38
CA MET A 233 -10.33 -10.21 -0.16
C MET A 233 -10.93 -11.25 0.79
N ARG A 234 -12.26 -11.40 0.78
CA ARG A 234 -12.97 -12.41 1.59
C ARG A 234 -12.41 -13.82 1.40
N ASN A 235 -12.10 -14.19 0.17
CA ASN A 235 -11.70 -15.56 -0.16
C ASN A 235 -10.21 -15.79 0.11
N VAL A 236 -9.43 -14.72 0.21
CA VAL A 236 -7.96 -14.79 0.27
C VAL A 236 -7.42 -14.47 1.67
N ILE A 237 -8.22 -13.88 2.56
CA ILE A 237 -7.78 -13.51 3.91
C ILE A 237 -7.24 -14.71 4.70
N ASP A 238 -7.87 -15.89 4.60
CA ASP A 238 -7.41 -17.09 5.29
C ASP A 238 -6.02 -17.54 4.80
N TYR A 239 -5.76 -17.35 3.50
CA TYR A 239 -4.45 -17.62 2.94
C TYR A 239 -3.42 -16.60 3.42
N MET A 240 -3.76 -15.31 3.49
CA MET A 240 -2.87 -14.29 4.02
C MET A 240 -2.49 -14.55 5.48
N VAL A 241 -3.44 -14.98 6.31
CA VAL A 241 -3.16 -15.39 7.70
C VAL A 241 -2.24 -16.61 7.76
N SER A 242 -2.32 -17.52 6.79
CA SER A 242 -1.39 -18.66 6.71
C SER A 242 0.04 -18.22 6.33
N LEU A 243 0.16 -17.22 5.45
CA LEU A 243 1.45 -16.62 5.07
C LEU A 243 2.06 -15.84 6.22
N GLU A 244 1.24 -15.11 6.97
CA GLU A 244 1.66 -14.39 8.17
C GLU A 244 2.40 -15.33 9.14
N LYS A 245 1.79 -16.48 9.48
CA LYS A 245 2.41 -17.43 10.42
C LYS A 245 3.78 -17.94 9.97
N LYS A 246 4.02 -18.04 8.66
CA LYS A 246 5.26 -18.54 8.08
C LYS A 246 6.33 -17.45 7.94
N TYR A 247 5.94 -16.28 7.46
CA TYR A 247 6.88 -15.27 6.94
C TYR A 247 6.96 -13.99 7.78
N ARG A 248 6.02 -13.76 8.71
CA ARG A 248 6.05 -12.60 9.63
C ARG A 248 7.38 -12.43 10.37
N PRO A 249 8.06 -13.48 10.88
CA PRO A 249 9.35 -13.30 11.57
C PRO A 249 10.48 -12.87 10.64
N ILE A 250 10.36 -13.07 9.32
CA ILE A 250 11.39 -12.71 8.33
C ILE A 250 11.13 -11.29 7.80
N ILE A 251 9.88 -11.00 7.43
CA ILE A 251 9.51 -9.76 6.74
C ILE A 251 9.51 -8.56 7.67
N ILE A 252 9.03 -8.69 8.92
CA ILE A 252 8.94 -7.54 9.82
C ILE A 252 10.31 -6.94 10.15
N PRO A 253 11.35 -7.73 10.50
CA PRO A 253 12.70 -7.20 10.70
C PRO A 253 13.22 -6.49 9.45
N GLU A 254 13.09 -7.10 8.28
CA GLU A 254 13.57 -6.55 7.01
C GLU A 254 12.89 -5.22 6.64
N LEU A 255 11.55 -5.15 6.77
CA LEU A 255 10.81 -3.90 6.53
C LEU A 255 11.15 -2.81 7.54
N LYS A 256 11.36 -3.17 8.82
CA LYS A 256 11.79 -2.20 9.85
C LYS A 256 13.20 -1.72 9.58
N GLU A 257 14.10 -2.62 9.20
CA GLU A 257 15.46 -2.31 8.83
C GLU A 257 15.47 -1.30 7.67
N LEU A 258 14.63 -1.46 6.65
CA LEU A 258 14.53 -0.49 5.56
C LEU A 258 14.11 0.92 5.99
N LEU A 259 13.34 1.06 7.07
CA LEU A 259 13.04 2.38 7.65
C LEU A 259 14.17 2.91 8.54
N CYS A 260 14.95 2.03 9.17
CA CYS A 260 15.99 2.38 10.12
C CYS A 260 17.40 2.53 9.49
N PHE A 261 17.74 1.80 8.44
CA PHE A 261 19.11 1.66 7.94
C PHE A 261 19.71 2.97 7.43
N ASN A 262 18.87 3.90 6.97
CA ASN A 262 19.34 5.18 6.47
C ASN A 262 19.62 6.22 7.57
N SER A 263 19.41 5.90 8.86
CA SER A 263 19.93 6.74 9.95
C SER A 263 21.40 6.49 10.27
N ASN A 264 21.97 5.35 9.83
CA ASN A 264 23.34 4.98 10.17
C ASN A 264 24.35 5.40 9.09
N VAL A 265 23.91 5.58 7.84
CA VAL A 265 24.76 6.04 6.72
C VAL A 265 25.07 7.54 6.82
N SER A 266 24.17 8.34 7.41
CA SER A 266 24.42 9.77 7.70
C SER A 266 25.42 10.02 8.83
N ASN A 267 25.75 9.01 9.63
CA ASN A 267 26.79 9.09 10.67
C ASN A 267 28.18 8.70 10.18
N THR A 268 28.31 7.99 9.05
CA THR A 268 29.61 7.63 8.47
C THR A 268 30.15 8.68 7.50
N THR A 269 29.29 9.44 6.82
CA THR A 269 29.74 10.55 5.96
C THR A 269 30.27 11.76 6.74
N ASN A 270 29.81 11.97 7.98
CA ASN A 270 30.35 13.04 8.85
C ASN A 270 31.71 12.71 9.50
N LYS A 271 32.24 11.49 9.35
CA LYS A 271 33.58 11.12 9.85
C LYS A 271 34.68 11.20 8.79
N GLN A 272 34.35 11.34 7.51
CA GLN A 272 35.34 11.43 6.43
C GLN A 272 35.57 12.87 5.91
N ALA A 273 34.90 13.88 6.49
CA ALA A 273 35.10 15.29 6.14
C ALA A 273 36.04 16.07 7.10
N ASN A 274 36.68 15.40 8.07
CA ASN A 274 37.60 16.01 9.03
C ASN A 274 38.97 15.27 9.08
N VAL A 275 39.59 15.06 7.91
CA VAL A 275 41.03 14.77 7.79
C VAL A 275 41.59 15.59 6.64
#